data_AF-A0AAW0A846-F1
#
_entry.id   AF-A0AAW0A846-F1
#
_cell.length_a   1.000
_cell.length_b   1.000
_cell.length_c   1.000
_cell.angle_alpha   90.00
_cell.angle_beta   90.00
_cell.angle_gamma   90.00
#
_symmetry.space_group_name_H-M   'P 1'
#
loop_
_entity.id
_entity.type
_entity.pdbx_description
1 polymer ?
#
loop_
_entity_poly.entity_id
_entity_poly.type
_entity_poly.pdbx_seq_one_letter_code
_entity_poly.pdbx_strand_id
1 'polypeptide(L)'
;MDADRKSTVSSFYGGRKGSLDALNQDYPSPSANYDPPSSGRMRDDASSFFGPRGSMDPLGGRPSNAGYNRGSFFPAAREEPLKGGRDEEEGDNGWDVYADFNNAGPRYSSAFGKQDTGYQSLGGSGTAKLVEDTSSGPVEMVTVPALGPEWKKSEMHDMTKASKREKKAEQRKQLLQDWRRGKSGGKWCNRRAVVFICFGLIAIIAVVLGICIPRVPSFALSNSTPLANATGDWRTAVPTEFSRFPANFSFPAFADLQLNTDSNYLPLSFKHLRAKVFDLDTGFLIGSGDLGHKTVPAKSFPEIQLPLNFTYIATNDSDTTWLNWYNACQSKSRVAGGQRPGVRFRLVLTMDIIGLPGSHSAATQVNNANCPIELPSNSV
;
A
#
# COMPACT_ATOMS: atom_id res chain seq x y z
N MET A 1 14.78 35.89 57.35
CA MET A 1 13.74 36.93 57.23
C MET A 1 13.30 36.94 55.78
N ASP A 2 12.78 35.82 55.30
CA ASP A 2 11.36 35.39 55.41
C ASP A 2 10.54 36.15 54.37
N ALA A 3 10.40 35.62 53.16
CA ALA A 3 9.35 34.68 52.74
C ALA A 3 7.99 35.38 52.62
N ASP A 4 7.49 35.53 51.38
CA ASP A 4 6.08 35.27 51.16
C ASP A 4 5.79 34.71 49.76
N ARG A 5 5.36 33.45 49.77
CA ARG A 5 4.84 32.65 48.68
C ARG A 5 3.32 32.66 48.81
N LYS A 6 2.59 33.15 47.82
CA LYS A 6 1.17 32.82 47.58
C LYS A 6 0.99 32.76 46.05
N SER A 7 0.87 31.62 45.37
CA SER A 7 -0.17 30.58 45.40
C SER A 7 -1.59 31.11 45.11
N THR A 8 -1.97 31.12 43.84
CA THR A 8 -3.36 30.88 43.41
C THR A 8 -3.35 30.09 42.11
N VAL A 9 -3.44 28.77 42.28
CA VAL A 9 -4.03 27.85 41.31
C VAL A 9 -5.54 28.09 41.33
N SER A 10 -6.16 28.25 40.16
CA SER A 10 -7.46 27.65 39.75
C SER A 10 -8.25 28.57 38.81
N SER A 11 -8.46 28.08 37.59
CA SER A 11 -9.75 28.16 36.89
C SER A 11 -9.67 27.26 35.65
N PHE A 12 -9.66 25.96 35.90
CA PHE A 12 -10.21 24.98 34.97
C PHE A 12 -11.71 25.29 34.85
N TYR A 13 -12.24 25.24 33.61
CA TYR A 13 -13.62 25.55 33.19
C TYR A 13 -13.94 27.03 32.91
N GLY A 14 -13.77 27.40 31.63
CA GLY A 14 -14.36 28.61 31.06
C GLY A 14 -14.55 28.45 29.55
N GLY A 15 -15.81 28.26 29.13
CA GLY A 15 -16.34 28.81 27.87
C GLY A 15 -16.09 28.06 26.56
N ARG A 16 -17.01 27.15 26.20
CA ARG A 16 -17.37 26.88 24.79
C ARG A 16 -18.03 28.13 24.19
N LYS A 17 -17.69 28.47 22.94
CA LYS A 17 -18.59 29.05 21.91
C LYS A 17 -17.86 29.02 20.55
N GLY A 18 -18.57 28.65 19.48
CA GLY A 18 -18.00 28.52 18.14
C GLY A 18 -18.67 27.46 17.27
N SER A 19 -20.00 27.38 17.30
CA SER A 19 -20.82 26.62 16.35
C SER A 19 -20.72 27.26 14.96
N LEU A 20 -19.88 26.72 14.09
CA LEU A 20 -19.92 27.02 12.66
C LEU A 20 -20.95 26.10 12.00
N ASP A 21 -22.15 26.66 11.87
CA ASP A 21 -23.28 26.12 11.12
C ASP A 21 -23.00 26.26 9.62
N ALA A 22 -22.84 25.13 8.93
CA ALA A 22 -22.49 25.03 7.52
C ALA A 22 -23.70 24.62 6.65
N LEU A 23 -24.91 25.03 7.04
CA LEU A 23 -26.16 24.69 6.35
C LEU A 23 -26.95 25.89 5.80
N ASN A 24 -26.33 27.06 5.69
CA ASN A 24 -26.82 28.16 4.85
C ASN A 24 -26.05 28.19 3.53
N GLN A 25 -26.51 27.42 2.55
CA GLN A 25 -26.33 27.76 1.14
C GLN A 25 -27.68 28.00 0.51
N ASP A 26 -27.83 29.23 0.04
CA ASP A 26 -28.98 29.81 -0.61
C ASP A 26 -29.42 29.01 -1.84
N TYR A 27 -30.71 28.62 -1.86
CA TYR A 27 -31.39 28.22 -3.09
C TYR A 27 -32.02 29.48 -3.73
N PRO A 28 -31.76 29.78 -5.01
CA PRO A 28 -32.48 30.85 -5.69
C PRO A 28 -33.93 30.45 -5.96
N SER A 29 -34.87 31.25 -5.48
CA SER A 29 -36.30 31.16 -5.72
C SER A 29 -36.66 31.63 -7.15
N PRO A 30 -37.55 30.94 -7.88
CA PRO A 30 -38.14 31.47 -9.10
C PRO A 30 -39.26 32.46 -8.79
N SER A 31 -39.19 33.61 -9.45
CA SER A 31 -40.15 34.71 -9.39
C SER A 31 -41.57 34.28 -9.77
N ALA A 32 -42.52 34.63 -8.89
CA ALA A 32 -43.96 34.53 -9.11
C ALA A 32 -44.48 35.69 -9.96
N ASN A 33 -45.47 35.42 -10.82
CA ASN A 33 -46.45 36.40 -11.26
C ASN A 33 -47.83 35.72 -11.45
N TYR A 34 -48.75 36.11 -10.55
CA TYR A 34 -50.20 36.29 -10.67
C TYR A 34 -51.10 35.27 -11.41
N ASP A 35 -51.96 34.54 -10.67
CA ASP A 35 -53.39 34.93 -10.43
C ASP A 35 -54.18 33.87 -9.60
N PRO A 36 -55.16 34.26 -8.75
CA PRO A 36 -56.10 33.36 -8.04
C PRO A 36 -57.57 33.59 -8.48
N PRO A 37 -58.63 33.05 -7.84
CA PRO A 37 -58.84 31.77 -7.13
C PRO A 37 -60.12 31.02 -7.59
N SER A 38 -60.24 29.71 -7.37
CA SER A 38 -61.55 29.11 -7.03
C SER A 38 -61.46 27.80 -6.24
N SER A 39 -62.22 27.83 -5.14
CA SER A 39 -62.76 26.78 -4.27
C SER A 39 -62.73 25.32 -4.73
N GLY A 40 -62.34 24.43 -3.81
CA GLY A 40 -62.70 23.00 -3.88
C GLY A 40 -62.19 22.21 -2.68
N ARG A 41 -63.06 22.01 -1.69
CA ARG A 41 -62.83 21.21 -0.48
C ARG A 41 -62.43 19.76 -0.79
N MET A 42 -61.80 19.13 0.21
CA MET A 42 -62.17 17.82 0.76
C MET A 42 -61.13 16.70 0.59
N ARG A 43 -60.62 16.27 1.75
CA ARG A 43 -60.55 14.89 2.27
C ARG A 43 -59.14 14.35 2.61
N ASP A 44 -59.00 14.14 3.91
CA ASP A 44 -57.98 13.39 4.62
C ASP A 44 -58.00 11.89 4.28
N ASP A 45 -56.84 11.24 4.36
CA ASP A 45 -56.62 9.89 4.94
C ASP A 45 -55.11 9.55 4.75
N ALA A 46 -54.32 9.60 5.82
CA ALA A 46 -54.00 8.45 6.68
C ALA A 46 -52.87 7.55 6.13
N SER A 47 -51.65 7.75 6.64
CA SER A 47 -50.78 6.63 7.02
C SER A 47 -49.71 7.08 8.02
N SER A 48 -50.07 6.89 9.28
CA SER A 48 -49.23 6.89 10.46
C SER A 48 -48.32 5.65 10.48
N PHE A 49 -47.00 5.85 10.38
CA PHE A 49 -46.00 4.84 10.77
C PHE A 49 -44.97 5.47 11.72
N PHE A 50 -45.46 6.03 12.82
CA PHE A 50 -44.66 6.32 14.01
C PHE A 50 -45.13 5.38 15.14
N GLY A 51 -44.33 4.35 15.41
CA GLY A 51 -44.41 3.58 16.65
C GLY A 51 -43.63 4.28 17.77
N PRO A 52 -44.05 4.14 19.05
CA PRO A 52 -43.61 5.03 20.12
C PRO A 52 -42.31 4.58 20.83
N ARG A 53 -41.74 5.59 21.47
CA ARG A 53 -40.56 5.64 22.32
C ARG A 53 -40.62 4.63 23.48
N GLY A 54 -39.58 3.82 23.61
CA GLY A 54 -39.19 3.14 24.85
C GLY A 54 -37.99 3.85 25.47
N SER A 55 -38.28 4.59 26.54
CA SER A 55 -37.34 5.31 27.40
C SER A 55 -36.55 4.35 28.30
N MET A 56 -35.21 4.41 28.29
CA MET A 56 -34.44 4.24 29.52
C MET A 56 -33.04 4.89 29.43
N ASP A 57 -32.70 5.46 30.58
CA ASP A 57 -31.72 6.49 30.90
C ASP A 57 -30.25 6.00 30.88
N PRO A 58 -29.26 6.79 30.42
CA PRO A 58 -27.85 6.43 30.46
C PRO A 58 -27.09 7.24 31.53
N LEU A 59 -26.90 6.71 32.73
CA LEU A 59 -25.95 7.28 33.70
C LEU A 59 -25.25 6.20 34.55
N GLY A 60 -23.91 6.13 34.41
CA GLY A 60 -23.00 5.94 35.54
C GLY A 60 -22.40 4.55 35.75
N GLY A 61 -21.21 4.31 35.19
CA GLY A 61 -20.37 3.17 35.61
C GLY A 61 -19.01 3.13 34.92
N ARG A 62 -17.94 3.37 35.68
CA ARG A 62 -16.52 3.38 35.26
C ARG A 62 -16.05 2.03 34.69
N PRO A 63 -15.04 2.00 33.80
CA PRO A 63 -14.45 0.76 33.31
C PRO A 63 -13.45 0.19 34.34
N SER A 64 -13.78 -0.95 34.92
CA SER A 64 -12.87 -1.74 35.77
C SER A 64 -12.48 -3.04 35.08
N ASN A 65 -11.17 -3.15 34.83
CA ASN A 65 -10.30 -4.32 34.83
C ASN A 65 -10.77 -5.68 34.26
N ALA A 66 -9.88 -6.20 33.41
CA ALA A 66 -9.80 -7.56 32.89
C ALA A 66 -10.01 -8.63 33.97
N GLY A 67 -11.20 -9.24 33.96
CA GLY A 67 -11.52 -10.45 34.70
C GLY A 67 -11.23 -11.68 33.86
N TYR A 68 -10.12 -12.37 34.16
CA TYR A 68 -9.93 -13.76 33.77
C TYR A 68 -10.92 -14.62 34.57
N ASN A 69 -11.85 -15.27 33.86
CA ASN A 69 -12.82 -16.19 34.44
C ASN A 69 -12.11 -17.44 34.97
N ARG A 70 -12.19 -17.65 36.28
CA ARG A 70 -11.54 -18.74 37.04
C ARG A 70 -12.47 -19.97 37.20
N GLY A 71 -13.24 -20.30 36.16
CA GLY A 71 -14.39 -21.21 36.27
C GLY A 71 -14.46 -22.39 35.31
N SER A 72 -13.44 -22.67 34.50
CA SER A 72 -13.43 -23.84 33.61
C SER A 72 -12.31 -24.82 33.98
N PHE A 73 -12.51 -25.56 35.08
CA PHE A 73 -11.80 -26.80 35.36
C PHE A 73 -12.80 -27.94 35.25
N PHE A 74 -12.77 -28.67 34.13
CA PHE A 74 -13.30 -30.02 34.05
C PHE A 74 -12.17 -31.00 34.40
N PRO A 75 -12.35 -31.93 35.36
CA PRO A 75 -11.38 -32.96 35.66
C PRO A 75 -11.83 -34.29 35.03
N ALA A 76 -11.33 -34.63 33.84
CA ALA A 76 -11.38 -35.99 33.31
C ALA A 76 -10.32 -36.15 32.21
N ALA A 77 -9.68 -37.32 32.17
CA ALA A 77 -8.60 -37.76 31.29
C ALA A 77 -7.21 -37.20 31.62
N ARG A 78 -6.58 -37.90 32.59
CA ARG A 78 -5.13 -37.90 32.81
C ARG A 78 -4.54 -38.90 31.80
N GLU A 79 -3.97 -38.40 30.71
CA GLU A 79 -3.01 -39.15 29.90
C GLU A 79 -1.61 -38.65 30.24
N GLU A 80 -0.76 -39.57 30.68
CA GLU A 80 0.64 -39.32 30.99
C GLU A 80 1.41 -39.06 29.69
N PRO A 81 2.32 -38.06 29.62
CA PRO A 81 3.27 -38.03 28.52
C PRO A 81 4.33 -39.10 28.75
N LEU A 82 4.22 -40.19 27.98
CA LEU A 82 5.26 -41.19 27.77
C LEU A 82 6.58 -40.50 27.40
N LYS A 83 7.58 -40.79 28.21
CA LYS A 83 8.99 -40.52 27.96
C LYS A 83 9.58 -41.67 27.14
N GLY A 84 10.01 -41.40 25.91
CA GLY A 84 11.05 -42.19 25.22
C GLY A 84 10.72 -42.66 23.80
N GLY A 85 11.73 -42.49 22.92
CA GLY A 85 11.77 -42.92 21.50
C GLY A 85 11.88 -41.69 20.60
N ARG A 86 13.06 -41.12 20.32
CA ARG A 86 14.12 -41.66 19.44
C ARG A 86 13.51 -42.39 18.25
N ASP A 87 13.43 -41.70 17.12
CA ASP A 87 13.68 -42.18 15.76
C ASP A 87 14.14 -40.96 14.94
N GLU A 88 15.30 -41.12 14.30
CA GLU A 88 15.97 -40.17 13.42
C GLU A 88 15.38 -40.22 12.01
N GLU A 89 15.83 -39.29 11.15
CA GLU A 89 15.57 -39.16 9.70
C GLU A 89 14.25 -38.43 9.37
N GLU A 90 14.23 -37.23 8.77
CA GLU A 90 14.77 -36.90 7.44
C GLU A 90 14.73 -35.37 7.24
N GLY A 91 15.81 -34.71 6.76
CA GLY A 91 15.77 -33.28 6.36
C GLY A 91 16.94 -32.36 6.72
N ASP A 92 18.13 -32.93 6.90
CA ASP A 92 19.48 -32.41 6.60
C ASP A 92 19.75 -30.89 6.56
N ASN A 93 20.11 -30.33 7.71
CA ASN A 93 21.14 -29.27 7.83
C ASN A 93 21.95 -29.57 9.11
N GLY A 94 22.50 -30.78 9.16
CA GLY A 94 23.27 -31.30 10.28
C GLY A 94 24.54 -30.50 10.49
N TRP A 95 24.69 -29.98 11.71
CA TRP A 95 25.92 -29.36 12.18
C TRP A 95 26.96 -30.47 12.39
N ASP A 96 27.72 -30.77 11.34
CA ASP A 96 28.74 -31.83 11.35
C ASP A 96 29.96 -31.39 12.19
N VAL A 97 30.02 -31.90 13.42
CA VAL A 97 31.11 -31.65 14.37
C VAL A 97 32.44 -32.24 13.88
N TYR A 98 32.43 -33.26 13.01
CA TYR A 98 33.64 -33.84 12.43
C TYR A 98 34.18 -33.04 11.24
N ALA A 99 33.36 -32.22 10.58
CA ALA A 99 33.81 -31.32 9.52
C ALA A 99 34.72 -30.18 10.05
N ASP A 100 34.60 -29.82 11.33
CA ASP A 100 35.40 -28.76 11.98
C ASP A 100 36.80 -29.26 12.40
N PHE A 101 36.96 -30.55 12.68
CA PHE A 101 38.26 -31.15 13.00
C PHE A 101 39.07 -31.53 11.75
N ASN A 102 38.39 -31.79 10.63
CA ASN A 102 39.04 -32.23 9.38
C ASN A 102 39.14 -31.11 8.33
N ASN A 103 38.78 -29.87 8.67
CA ASN A 103 38.89 -28.68 7.82
C ASN A 103 38.05 -28.75 6.52
N ALA A 104 37.02 -29.61 6.49
CA ALA A 104 36.17 -29.87 5.34
C ALA A 104 34.82 -29.11 5.39
N GLY A 105 34.51 -28.42 6.49
CA GLY A 105 33.29 -27.63 6.65
C GLY A 105 33.31 -26.28 5.93
N PRO A 106 32.13 -25.66 5.67
CA PRO A 106 32.02 -24.36 5.01
C PRO A 106 32.76 -23.27 5.80
N ARG A 107 33.86 -22.74 5.26
CA ARG A 107 34.61 -21.65 5.86
C ARG A 107 33.81 -20.35 5.77
N TYR A 108 33.06 -20.02 6.80
CA TYR A 108 32.35 -18.74 6.92
C TYR A 108 33.31 -17.57 7.21
N SER A 109 34.18 -17.21 6.25
CA SER A 109 34.84 -15.90 6.21
C SER A 109 35.77 -15.74 5.00
N SER A 110 35.27 -15.13 3.92
CA SER A 110 36.12 -14.41 2.95
C SER A 110 35.38 -13.31 2.17
N ALA A 111 34.38 -12.66 2.77
CA ALA A 111 33.70 -11.51 2.13
C ALA A 111 34.45 -10.17 2.27
N PHE A 112 35.61 -10.13 2.92
CA PHE A 112 36.56 -9.01 2.82
C PHE A 112 37.94 -9.56 2.50
N GLY A 113 38.26 -9.53 1.21
CA GLY A 113 39.51 -10.04 0.66
C GLY A 113 40.74 -9.35 1.22
N LYS A 114 41.65 -10.16 1.75
CA LYS A 114 43.06 -10.12 1.36
C LYS A 114 43.48 -11.57 1.07
N GLN A 115 43.69 -11.84 -0.21
CA GLN A 115 44.45 -13.00 -0.65
C GLN A 115 45.92 -12.73 -0.30
N ASP A 116 46.47 -13.46 0.67
CA ASP A 116 47.91 -13.65 0.81
C ASP A 116 48.14 -15.15 1.06
N THR A 117 48.00 -15.92 -0.01
CA THR A 117 48.57 -17.28 -0.11
C THR A 117 50.02 -17.13 -0.51
N GLY A 118 50.91 -17.06 0.49
CA GLY A 118 52.35 -17.05 0.26
C GLY A 118 53.09 -17.08 1.58
N TYR A 119 53.68 -18.22 1.91
CA TYR A 119 54.77 -18.29 2.88
C TYR A 119 55.86 -17.30 2.41
N GLN A 120 55.96 -16.14 3.06
CA GLN A 120 57.14 -15.29 2.95
C GLN A 120 57.99 -15.47 4.21
N SER A 121 59.20 -15.98 3.98
CA SER A 121 60.30 -15.94 4.93
C SER A 121 60.62 -14.49 5.30
N LEU A 122 60.90 -14.25 6.58
CA LEU A 122 61.35 -12.97 7.11
C LEU A 122 62.70 -12.59 6.48
N GLY A 123 62.67 -11.62 5.55
CA GLY A 123 63.82 -10.85 5.10
C GLY A 123 63.74 -9.44 5.67
N GLY A 124 64.77 -9.03 6.41
CA GLY A 124 64.78 -7.83 7.25
C GLY A 124 65.01 -6.50 6.54
N SER A 125 65.06 -5.46 7.39
CA SER A 125 65.40 -4.03 7.19
C SER A 125 64.19 -3.13 7.44
N GLY A 126 64.14 -2.25 8.43
CA GLY A 126 65.13 -1.82 9.41
C GLY A 126 64.48 -0.83 10.40
N THR A 127 65.32 -0.15 11.18
CA THR A 127 65.03 0.91 12.17
C THR A 127 64.71 0.46 13.61
N ALA A 128 65.77 -0.05 14.23
CA ALA A 128 66.27 0.27 15.56
C ALA A 128 65.32 0.97 16.56
N LYS A 129 64.95 0.23 17.61
CA LYS A 129 64.97 0.77 18.97
C LYS A 129 65.38 -0.33 19.96
N LEU A 130 66.65 -0.22 20.37
CA LEU A 130 67.26 -0.69 21.61
C LEU A 130 66.76 -2.03 22.15
N VAL A 131 67.40 -3.08 21.63
CA VAL A 131 67.59 -4.36 22.29
C VAL A 131 68.59 -4.15 23.42
N GLU A 132 68.17 -4.44 24.65
CA GLU A 132 69.07 -4.93 25.69
C GLU A 132 68.98 -6.46 25.60
N ASP A 133 70.14 -7.08 25.36
CA ASP A 133 70.34 -8.51 25.15
C ASP A 133 69.79 -9.34 26.31
N THR A 134 69.10 -10.45 26.03
CA THR A 134 69.56 -11.77 26.52
C THR A 134 68.87 -12.95 25.82
N SER A 135 69.72 -13.82 25.27
CA SER A 135 69.62 -15.29 25.26
C SER A 135 68.33 -16.00 24.79
N SER A 136 68.46 -16.71 23.67
CA SER A 136 67.75 -17.96 23.37
C SER A 136 68.14 -19.08 24.34
N GLY A 137 67.74 -18.95 25.61
CA GLY A 137 67.73 -20.05 26.57
C GLY A 137 66.58 -21.02 26.31
N PRO A 138 66.61 -22.23 26.92
CA PRO A 138 65.46 -23.13 26.94
C PRO A 138 64.23 -22.35 27.42
N VAL A 139 63.06 -22.62 26.85
CA VAL A 139 61.78 -22.04 27.28
C VAL A 139 61.63 -22.30 28.77
N GLU A 140 62.07 -21.34 29.58
CA GLU A 140 61.69 -21.25 30.97
C GLU A 140 60.18 -21.27 30.90
N MET A 141 59.61 -22.31 31.48
CA MET A 141 58.24 -22.26 31.93
C MET A 141 58.21 -21.06 32.86
N VAL A 142 57.93 -19.87 32.30
CA VAL A 142 57.51 -18.70 33.04
C VAL A 142 56.26 -19.20 33.68
N THR A 143 56.47 -19.70 34.91
CA THR A 143 55.47 -20.29 35.77
C THR A 143 54.43 -19.21 35.83
N VAL A 144 53.39 -19.37 35.02
CA VAL A 144 52.19 -18.54 35.09
C VAL A 144 51.88 -18.59 36.57
N PRO A 145 51.95 -17.46 37.31
CA PRO A 145 51.85 -17.49 38.75
C PRO A 145 50.69 -18.40 39.07
N ALA A 146 50.99 -19.57 39.65
CA ALA A 146 49.98 -20.59 39.86
C ALA A 146 48.94 -19.87 40.68
N LEU A 147 47.75 -19.64 40.08
CA LEU A 147 46.72 -18.80 40.69
C LEU A 147 46.53 -19.35 42.10
N GLY A 148 47.06 -18.64 43.09
CA GLY A 148 47.08 -19.13 44.45
C GLY A 148 45.65 -19.19 44.97
N PRO A 149 45.41 -19.94 46.06
CA PRO A 149 44.10 -20.04 46.70
C PRO A 149 43.52 -18.68 47.15
N GLU A 150 44.25 -17.57 47.04
CA GLU A 150 43.78 -16.22 47.29
C GLU A 150 42.85 -15.63 46.21
N TRP A 151 42.73 -16.22 45.02
CA TRP A 151 41.84 -15.71 43.97
C TRP A 151 40.38 -15.91 44.37
N LYS A 152 39.66 -14.80 44.58
CA LYS A 152 38.26 -14.86 44.96
C LYS A 152 37.44 -15.39 43.78
N LYS A 153 36.42 -16.20 44.05
CA LYS A 153 35.48 -16.74 43.03
C LYS A 153 34.93 -15.64 42.09
N SER A 154 34.81 -14.41 42.58
CA SER A 154 34.42 -13.22 41.80
C SER A 154 35.46 -12.80 40.76
N GLU A 155 36.76 -12.91 41.06
CA GLU A 155 37.84 -12.56 40.14
C GLU A 155 37.97 -13.60 39.02
N MET A 156 37.79 -14.89 39.33
CA MET A 156 37.68 -15.94 38.30
C MET A 156 36.47 -15.72 37.39
N HIS A 157 35.31 -15.35 37.96
CA HIS A 157 34.13 -15.01 37.16
C HIS A 157 34.42 -13.84 36.22
N ASP A 158 35.11 -12.80 36.70
CA ASP A 158 35.47 -11.61 35.93
C ASP A 158 36.44 -11.84 34.78
N MET A 159 37.27 -12.89 34.86
CA MET A 159 38.13 -13.28 33.76
C MET A 159 37.39 -14.02 32.63
N THR A 160 36.19 -14.58 32.92
CA THR A 160 35.41 -15.31 31.91
C THR A 160 34.86 -14.39 30.81
N LYS A 161 34.69 -14.94 29.61
CA LYS A 161 34.05 -14.24 28.49
C LYS A 161 32.61 -13.82 28.81
N ALA A 162 31.92 -14.58 29.68
CA ALA A 162 30.56 -14.29 30.13
C ALA A 162 30.51 -13.01 30.97
N SER A 163 31.33 -12.89 32.02
CA SER A 163 31.38 -11.66 32.83
C SER A 163 31.78 -10.43 32.00
N LYS A 164 32.72 -10.58 31.06
CA LYS A 164 33.08 -9.48 30.14
C LYS A 164 31.89 -9.01 29.28
N ARG A 165 30.96 -9.89 28.91
CA ARG A 165 29.71 -9.53 28.20
C ARG A 165 28.72 -8.85 29.13
N GLU A 166 28.56 -9.36 30.36
CA GLU A 166 27.69 -8.78 31.38
C GLU A 166 28.14 -7.37 31.76
N LYS A 167 29.42 -7.17 32.07
CA LYS A 167 29.99 -5.83 32.34
C LYS A 167 29.77 -4.86 31.19
N LYS A 168 29.94 -5.30 29.93
CA LYS A 168 29.64 -4.44 28.76
C LYS A 168 28.15 -4.13 28.65
N ALA A 169 27.27 -5.07 28.94
CA ALA A 169 25.83 -4.85 28.93
C ALA A 169 25.39 -3.89 30.04
N GLU A 170 25.96 -4.03 31.25
CA GLU A 170 25.74 -3.11 32.37
C GLU A 170 26.26 -1.71 32.07
N GLN A 171 27.46 -1.57 31.51
CA GLN A 171 27.97 -0.28 31.05
C GLN A 171 27.05 0.37 30.02
N ARG A 172 26.52 -0.39 29.05
CA ARG A 172 25.53 0.13 28.08
C ARG A 172 24.24 0.56 28.77
N LYS A 173 23.74 -0.20 29.75
CA LYS A 173 22.55 0.17 30.53
C LYS A 173 22.78 1.44 31.35
N GLN A 174 23.94 1.56 32.02
CA GLN A 174 24.31 2.75 32.78
C GLN A 174 24.45 3.98 31.86
N LEU A 175 25.15 3.84 30.72
CA LEU A 175 25.23 4.90 29.71
C LEU A 175 23.86 5.32 29.19
N LEU A 176 22.95 4.37 28.93
CA LEU A 176 21.59 4.67 28.51
C LEU A 176 20.78 5.38 29.61
N GLN A 177 20.98 4.98 30.87
CA GLN A 177 20.32 5.57 32.03
C GLN A 177 20.84 6.99 32.31
N ASP A 178 22.14 7.21 32.17
CA ASP A 178 22.79 8.52 32.29
C ASP A 178 22.46 9.45 31.13
N TRP A 179 22.31 8.91 29.92
CA TRP A 179 21.81 9.63 28.75
C TRP A 179 20.34 10.05 28.94
N ARG A 180 19.47 9.13 29.41
CA ARG A 180 18.07 9.46 29.75
C ARG A 180 17.95 10.51 30.86
N ARG A 181 18.85 10.48 31.85
CA ARG A 181 18.94 11.49 32.92
C ARG A 181 19.61 12.80 32.46
N GLY A 182 20.18 12.85 31.26
CA GLY A 182 20.85 14.03 30.70
C GLY A 182 22.20 14.36 31.33
N LYS A 183 22.81 13.42 32.07
CA LYS A 183 24.06 13.65 32.83
C LYS A 183 25.32 13.38 32.01
N SER A 184 25.24 12.50 31.02
CA SER A 184 26.37 12.12 30.15
C SER A 184 25.84 11.89 28.73
N GLY A 185 25.80 12.96 27.95
CA GLY A 185 25.78 12.85 26.50
C GLY A 185 27.20 13.11 26.01
N GLY A 186 27.76 12.22 25.17
CA GLY A 186 29.00 12.55 24.45
C GLY A 186 28.85 13.90 23.75
N LYS A 187 29.94 14.65 23.53
CA LYS A 187 29.95 16.04 23.02
C LYS A 187 28.98 16.32 21.84
N TRP A 188 28.62 15.29 21.07
CA TRP A 188 27.78 15.36 19.88
C TRP A 188 26.33 14.84 20.07
N CYS A 189 26.01 14.19 21.20
CA CYS A 189 24.71 13.54 21.43
C CYS A 189 23.90 14.21 22.55
N ASN A 190 23.89 15.54 22.54
CA ASN A 190 23.06 16.32 23.45
C ASN A 190 21.57 16.11 23.12
N ARG A 191 20.69 16.13 24.14
CA ARG A 191 19.24 15.97 23.97
C ARG A 191 18.65 16.90 22.90
N ARG A 192 19.20 18.12 22.79
CA ARG A 192 18.83 19.09 21.74
C ARG A 192 19.22 18.62 20.34
N ALA A 193 20.45 18.12 20.17
CA ALA A 193 20.95 17.61 18.89
C ALA A 193 20.12 16.41 18.41
N VAL A 194 19.78 15.48 19.32
CA VAL A 194 18.93 14.32 18.98
C VAL A 194 17.56 14.75 18.48
N VAL A 195 16.93 15.77 19.11
CA VAL A 195 15.64 16.30 18.64
C VAL A 195 15.76 16.90 17.24
N PHE A 196 16.81 17.70 16.96
CA PHE A 196 17.02 18.26 15.61
C PHE A 196 17.32 17.18 14.57
N ILE A 197 18.07 16.13 14.91
CA ILE A 197 18.34 14.99 14.03
C ILE A 197 17.06 14.21 13.75
N CYS A 198 16.26 13.88 14.77
CA CYS A 198 14.97 13.21 14.59
C CYS A 198 14.00 14.06 13.76
N PHE A 199 13.93 15.37 14.02
CA PHE A 199 13.11 16.28 13.23
C PHE A 199 13.58 16.35 11.77
N GLY A 200 14.89 16.45 11.53
CA GLY A 200 15.48 16.42 10.20
C GLY A 200 15.20 15.11 9.46
N LEU A 201 15.29 13.97 10.16
CA LEU A 201 14.97 12.65 9.60
C LEU A 201 13.48 12.56 9.23
N ILE A 202 12.57 13.04 10.10
CA ILE A 202 11.13 13.08 9.79
C ILE A 202 10.87 13.99 8.58
N ALA A 203 11.53 15.15 8.49
CA ALA A 203 11.41 16.05 7.35
C ALA A 203 11.90 15.39 6.04
N ILE A 204 13.04 14.69 6.08
CA ILE A 204 13.54 13.93 4.92
C ILE A 204 12.55 12.84 4.52
N ILE A 205 12.03 12.06 5.49
CA ILE A 205 11.01 11.03 5.21
C ILE A 205 9.75 11.66 4.60
N ALA A 206 9.28 12.80 5.12
CA ALA A 206 8.12 13.50 4.58
C ALA A 206 8.36 13.97 3.13
N VAL A 207 9.56 14.48 2.81
CA VAL A 207 9.93 14.86 1.44
C VAL A 207 9.99 13.63 0.53
N VAL A 208 10.64 12.55 0.96
CA VAL A 208 10.73 11.29 0.20
C VAL A 208 9.34 10.73 -0.05
N LEU A 209 8.47 10.66 0.97
CA LEU A 209 7.08 10.23 0.80
C LEU A 209 6.31 11.15 -0.15
N GLY A 210 6.46 12.47 -0.05
CA GLY A 210 5.82 13.42 -0.97
C GLY A 210 6.22 13.25 -2.44
N ILE A 211 7.44 12.75 -2.70
CA ILE A 211 7.94 12.46 -4.05
C ILE A 211 7.58 11.03 -4.50
N CYS A 212 7.59 10.06 -3.58
CA CYS A 212 7.33 8.65 -3.86
C CYS A 212 5.84 8.28 -3.89
N ILE A 213 4.93 9.12 -3.38
CA ILE A 213 3.49 8.88 -3.49
C ILE A 213 3.09 8.96 -4.98
N PRO A 214 2.51 7.88 -5.54
CA PRO A 214 2.06 7.89 -6.92
C PRO A 214 0.93 8.90 -7.11
N ARG A 215 1.02 9.68 -8.18
CA ARG A 215 0.01 10.63 -8.62
C ARG A 215 -0.88 9.98 -9.67
N VAL A 216 -2.16 10.35 -9.66
CA VAL A 216 -3.13 9.90 -10.66
C VAL A 216 -2.68 10.38 -12.05
N PRO A 217 -2.44 9.48 -13.01
CA PRO A 217 -2.07 9.88 -14.36
C PRO A 217 -3.27 10.50 -15.08
N SER A 218 -3.01 11.41 -16.02
CA SER A 218 -4.03 11.82 -16.98
C SER A 218 -4.04 10.86 -18.16
N PHE A 219 -5.19 10.69 -18.82
CA PHE A 219 -5.29 9.88 -20.02
C PHE A 219 -5.82 10.71 -21.20
N ALA A 220 -5.42 10.30 -22.39
CA ALA A 220 -5.96 10.78 -23.65
C ALA A 220 -6.31 9.56 -24.52
N LEU A 221 -7.30 9.72 -25.39
CA LEU A 221 -7.58 8.73 -26.44
C LEU A 221 -6.72 9.06 -27.65
N SER A 222 -6.28 8.03 -28.37
CA SER A 222 -5.59 8.24 -29.65
C SER A 222 -6.51 8.97 -30.63
N ASN A 223 -6.02 10.09 -31.20
CA ASN A 223 -6.82 10.95 -32.08
C ASN A 223 -7.21 10.25 -33.40
N SER A 224 -6.43 9.26 -33.86
CA SER A 224 -6.66 8.57 -35.13
C SER A 224 -7.59 7.36 -35.01
N THR A 225 -7.48 6.61 -33.91
CA THR A 225 -8.13 5.30 -33.75
C THR A 225 -8.48 5.04 -32.28
N PRO A 226 -9.46 5.75 -31.70
CA PRO A 226 -9.83 5.61 -30.29
C PRO A 226 -10.40 4.23 -29.94
N LEU A 227 -10.96 3.54 -30.93
CA LEU A 227 -11.42 2.14 -30.84
C LEU A 227 -10.67 1.30 -31.88
N ALA A 228 -10.08 0.20 -31.44
CA ALA A 228 -9.41 -0.80 -32.26
C ALA A 228 -10.19 -2.12 -32.26
N ASN A 229 -10.00 -2.94 -33.30
CA ASN A 229 -10.65 -4.26 -33.36
C ASN A 229 -10.12 -5.17 -32.23
N ALA A 230 -10.96 -6.09 -31.77
CA ALA A 230 -10.49 -7.12 -30.85
C ALA A 230 -9.63 -8.16 -31.59
N THR A 231 -8.49 -8.50 -30.99
CA THR A 231 -7.53 -9.50 -31.46
C THR A 231 -7.30 -10.59 -30.43
N GLY A 232 -6.79 -11.75 -30.86
CA GLY A 232 -6.47 -12.87 -29.96
C GLY A 232 -7.69 -13.43 -29.24
N ASP A 233 -7.50 -13.90 -28.01
CA ASP A 233 -8.54 -14.54 -27.19
C ASP A 233 -9.73 -13.62 -26.88
N TRP A 234 -9.50 -12.30 -26.85
CA TRP A 234 -10.57 -11.34 -26.59
C TRP A 234 -11.59 -11.28 -27.73
N ARG A 235 -11.16 -11.57 -28.96
CA ARG A 235 -12.05 -11.60 -30.13
C ARG A 235 -13.14 -12.67 -30.01
N THR A 236 -12.83 -13.79 -29.37
CA THR A 236 -13.76 -14.93 -29.21
C THR A 236 -14.49 -14.92 -27.89
N ALA A 237 -14.07 -14.09 -26.93
CA ALA A 237 -14.70 -13.99 -25.61
C ALA A 237 -16.12 -13.41 -25.64
N VAL A 238 -16.44 -12.57 -26.63
CA VAL A 238 -17.76 -11.96 -26.81
C VAL A 238 -18.23 -12.18 -28.23
N PRO A 239 -19.43 -12.75 -28.45
CA PRO A 239 -19.96 -12.93 -29.80
C PRO A 239 -20.33 -11.57 -30.40
N THR A 240 -19.98 -11.38 -31.67
CA THR A 240 -20.39 -10.22 -32.46
C THR A 240 -21.79 -10.45 -33.03
N GLU A 241 -22.81 -9.89 -32.38
CA GLU A 241 -24.20 -10.09 -32.73
C GLU A 241 -24.94 -8.75 -32.76
N PHE A 242 -25.83 -8.59 -33.74
CA PHE A 242 -26.81 -7.52 -33.81
C PHE A 242 -28.15 -8.17 -34.10
N SER A 243 -29.21 -7.75 -33.40
CA SER A 243 -30.59 -8.14 -33.67
C SER A 243 -31.47 -6.91 -33.67
N ARG A 244 -32.57 -6.94 -34.44
CA ARG A 244 -33.62 -5.91 -34.46
C ARG A 244 -34.79 -6.26 -33.54
N PHE A 245 -35.04 -7.56 -33.31
CA PHE A 245 -36.18 -8.05 -32.52
C PHE A 245 -35.76 -9.21 -31.62
N PRO A 246 -35.46 -8.96 -30.32
CA PRO A 246 -35.34 -7.64 -29.69
C PRO A 246 -34.13 -6.87 -30.22
N ALA A 247 -34.16 -5.53 -30.13
CA ALA A 247 -33.07 -4.70 -30.59
C ALA A 247 -31.87 -4.81 -29.65
N ASN A 248 -30.84 -5.53 -30.05
CA ASN A 248 -29.65 -5.70 -29.22
C ASN A 248 -28.38 -5.66 -30.07
N PHE A 249 -27.26 -5.42 -29.41
CA PHE A 249 -25.95 -5.66 -29.98
C PHE A 249 -24.97 -6.15 -28.91
N SER A 250 -24.03 -6.98 -29.32
CA SER A 250 -22.84 -7.34 -28.55
C SER A 250 -21.63 -7.42 -29.45
N PHE A 251 -20.49 -6.89 -29.01
CA PHE A 251 -19.21 -7.12 -29.69
C PHE A 251 -18.01 -6.76 -28.79
N PRO A 252 -16.85 -7.42 -28.99
CA PRO A 252 -15.60 -7.06 -28.34
C PRO A 252 -14.85 -5.97 -29.12
N ALA A 253 -14.19 -5.08 -28.40
CA ALA A 253 -13.24 -4.12 -28.98
C ALA A 253 -12.13 -3.77 -27.98
N PHE A 254 -11.12 -3.03 -28.43
CA PHE A 254 -10.13 -2.40 -27.57
C PHE A 254 -10.28 -0.88 -27.61
N ALA A 255 -10.20 -0.22 -26.46
CA ALA A 255 -9.95 1.22 -26.42
C ALA A 255 -8.44 1.48 -26.39
N ASP A 256 -7.97 2.30 -27.31
CA ASP A 256 -6.57 2.70 -27.39
C ASP A 256 -6.32 3.96 -26.56
N LEU A 257 -5.74 3.76 -25.38
CA LEU A 257 -5.54 4.81 -24.38
C LEU A 257 -4.06 5.16 -24.30
N GLN A 258 -3.77 6.44 -24.40
CA GLN A 258 -2.46 6.98 -24.09
C GLN A 258 -2.48 7.50 -22.65
N LEU A 259 -1.70 6.87 -21.79
CA LEU A 259 -1.52 7.31 -20.41
C LEU A 259 -0.37 8.32 -20.34
N ASN A 260 -0.56 9.41 -19.62
CA ASN A 260 0.52 10.35 -19.31
C ASN A 260 0.98 10.10 -17.87
N THR A 261 2.19 9.54 -17.72
CA THR A 261 2.81 9.29 -16.41
C THR A 261 3.96 10.26 -16.09
N ASP A 262 4.06 11.40 -16.79
CA ASP A 262 5.15 12.39 -16.64
C ASP A 262 5.32 12.89 -15.20
N SER A 263 4.20 13.09 -14.48
CA SER A 263 4.22 13.56 -13.10
C SER A 263 4.67 12.51 -12.08
N ASN A 264 4.89 11.26 -12.49
CA ASN A 264 5.23 10.15 -11.61
C ASN A 264 6.71 9.82 -11.68
N TYR A 265 7.37 9.71 -10.52
CA TYR A 265 8.79 9.33 -10.43
C TYR A 265 8.99 7.82 -10.38
N LEU A 266 8.00 7.08 -9.86
CA LEU A 266 8.01 5.63 -9.76
C LEU A 266 7.04 5.00 -10.77
N PRO A 267 7.28 3.75 -11.22
CA PRO A 267 6.35 3.03 -12.06
C PRO A 267 4.99 2.92 -11.38
N LEU A 268 3.91 3.12 -12.15
CA LEU A 268 2.55 2.98 -11.64
C LEU A 268 2.08 1.55 -11.85
N SER A 269 1.55 0.94 -10.79
CA SER A 269 0.89 -0.37 -10.88
C SER A 269 -0.59 -0.21 -10.62
N PHE A 270 -1.40 -0.51 -11.63
CA PHE A 270 -2.85 -0.60 -11.51
C PHE A 270 -3.22 -1.99 -10.99
N LYS A 271 -4.11 -2.04 -10.00
CA LYS A 271 -4.77 -3.28 -9.56
C LYS A 271 -5.93 -3.61 -10.50
N HIS A 272 -6.73 -2.59 -10.81
CA HIS A 272 -7.83 -2.63 -11.77
C HIS A 272 -7.90 -1.30 -12.51
N LEU A 273 -8.18 -1.36 -13.80
CA LEU A 273 -8.47 -0.23 -14.65
C LEU A 273 -9.78 -0.52 -15.38
N ARG A 274 -10.86 0.00 -14.82
CA ARG A 274 -12.22 -0.25 -15.32
C ARG A 274 -12.67 0.86 -16.24
N ALA A 275 -13.28 0.51 -17.36
CA ALA A 275 -13.97 1.43 -18.24
C ALA A 275 -15.48 1.21 -18.21
N LYS A 276 -16.20 2.32 -18.31
CA LYS A 276 -17.62 2.36 -18.67
C LYS A 276 -17.77 3.28 -19.88
N VAL A 277 -18.44 2.78 -20.91
CA VAL A 277 -18.68 3.53 -22.14
C VAL A 277 -20.15 3.93 -22.16
N PHE A 278 -20.39 5.23 -22.29
CA PHE A 278 -21.73 5.79 -22.41
C PHE A 278 -21.89 6.37 -23.81
N ASP A 279 -23.05 6.13 -24.42
CA ASP A 279 -23.42 6.84 -25.64
C ASP A 279 -23.55 8.34 -25.34
N LEU A 280 -23.00 9.20 -26.20
CA LEU A 280 -22.98 10.65 -25.92
C LEU A 280 -24.36 11.28 -26.08
N ASP A 281 -25.18 10.75 -26.99
CA ASP A 281 -26.46 11.33 -27.36
C ASP A 281 -27.55 10.97 -26.34
N THR A 282 -27.59 9.71 -25.92
CA THR A 282 -28.62 9.23 -24.98
C THR A 282 -28.13 9.13 -23.54
N GLY A 283 -26.82 9.07 -23.32
CA GLY A 283 -26.24 8.86 -21.99
C GLY A 283 -26.38 7.42 -21.48
N PHE A 284 -26.83 6.46 -22.30
CA PHE A 284 -26.95 5.07 -21.89
C PHE A 284 -25.60 4.37 -21.83
N LEU A 285 -25.43 3.47 -20.86
CA LEU A 285 -24.27 2.59 -20.78
C LEU A 285 -24.38 1.52 -21.87
N ILE A 286 -23.37 1.48 -22.75
CA ILE A 286 -23.34 0.60 -23.92
C ILE A 286 -22.15 -0.36 -23.90
N GLY A 287 -21.23 -0.18 -22.94
CA GLY A 287 -20.08 -1.05 -22.82
C GLY A 287 -19.35 -0.90 -21.50
N SER A 288 -18.63 -1.95 -21.13
CA SER A 288 -17.79 -1.98 -19.94
C SER A 288 -16.54 -2.83 -20.18
N GLY A 289 -15.49 -2.56 -19.42
CA GLY A 289 -14.22 -3.27 -19.52
C GLY A 289 -13.45 -3.22 -18.21
N ASP A 290 -12.58 -4.18 -17.98
CA ASP A 290 -11.61 -4.17 -16.87
C ASP A 290 -10.27 -4.70 -17.39
N LEU A 291 -9.23 -3.86 -17.30
CA LEU A 291 -7.86 -4.28 -17.42
C LEU A 291 -7.37 -4.53 -15.99
N GLY A 292 -7.07 -5.80 -15.67
CA GLY A 292 -6.62 -6.21 -14.35
C GLY A 292 -5.26 -5.63 -13.95
N HIS A 293 -4.40 -6.45 -13.33
CA HIS A 293 -3.11 -5.95 -12.88
C HIS A 293 -2.20 -5.55 -14.05
N LYS A 294 -1.81 -4.28 -14.13
CA LYS A 294 -0.89 -3.77 -15.15
C LYS A 294 0.05 -2.74 -14.56
N THR A 295 1.35 -2.91 -14.81
CA THR A 295 2.37 -1.93 -14.46
C THR A 295 2.77 -1.13 -15.69
N VAL A 296 2.85 0.19 -15.55
CA VAL A 296 3.27 1.12 -16.59
C VAL A 296 4.51 1.91 -16.13
N PRO A 297 5.44 2.20 -17.06
CA PRO A 297 6.66 2.94 -16.72
C PRO A 297 6.36 4.37 -16.26
N ALA A 298 7.22 4.87 -15.37
CA ALA A 298 7.19 6.26 -14.93
C ALA A 298 7.70 7.19 -16.03
N LYS A 299 7.31 8.47 -16.01
CA LYS A 299 7.81 9.51 -16.93
C LYS A 299 7.74 9.14 -18.41
N SER A 300 6.65 8.53 -18.82
CA SER A 300 6.48 8.08 -20.19
C SER A 300 5.03 8.22 -20.64
N PHE A 301 4.81 7.99 -21.93
CA PHE A 301 3.49 8.03 -22.56
C PHE A 301 3.10 6.66 -23.10
N PRO A 302 2.93 5.63 -22.24
CA PRO A 302 2.62 4.29 -22.70
C PRO A 302 1.22 4.24 -23.29
N GLU A 303 1.13 3.61 -24.47
CA GLU A 303 -0.12 3.24 -25.10
C GLU A 303 -0.58 1.89 -24.53
N ILE A 304 -1.83 1.83 -24.06
CA ILE A 304 -2.44 0.63 -23.51
C ILE A 304 -3.75 0.34 -24.23
N GLN A 305 -3.97 -0.94 -24.51
CA GLN A 305 -5.22 -1.42 -25.11
C GLN A 305 -6.11 -1.98 -23.99
N LEU A 306 -7.21 -1.28 -23.72
CA LEU A 306 -8.19 -1.66 -22.70
C LEU A 306 -9.28 -2.53 -23.34
N PRO A 307 -9.45 -3.82 -22.95
CA PRO A 307 -10.53 -4.66 -23.45
C PRO A 307 -11.88 -4.07 -23.04
N LEU A 308 -12.71 -3.81 -24.05
CA LEU A 308 -14.09 -3.34 -23.89
C LEU A 308 -15.05 -4.40 -24.42
N ASN A 309 -16.08 -4.67 -23.64
CA ASN A 309 -17.23 -5.45 -24.02
C ASN A 309 -18.40 -4.48 -24.25
N PHE A 310 -18.83 -4.34 -25.49
CA PHE A 310 -19.99 -3.56 -25.85
C PHE A 310 -21.22 -4.45 -25.83
N THR A 311 -22.21 -4.10 -25.01
CA THR A 311 -23.49 -4.78 -24.92
C THR A 311 -24.60 -3.77 -24.68
N TYR A 312 -25.67 -3.87 -25.45
CA TYR A 312 -26.84 -3.02 -25.30
C TYR A 312 -28.10 -3.77 -25.72
N ILE A 313 -29.20 -3.51 -25.02
CA ILE A 313 -30.50 -4.10 -25.29
C ILE A 313 -31.54 -2.99 -25.19
N ALA A 314 -32.38 -2.90 -26.22
CA ALA A 314 -33.53 -2.03 -26.33
C ALA A 314 -34.76 -2.85 -26.73
N THR A 315 -35.95 -2.27 -26.53
CA THR A 315 -37.23 -2.92 -26.87
C THR A 315 -37.47 -2.95 -28.38
N ASN A 316 -37.09 -1.88 -29.10
CA ASN A 316 -37.35 -1.69 -30.52
C ASN A 316 -36.08 -1.22 -31.24
N ASP A 317 -36.01 -1.50 -32.54
CA ASP A 317 -34.94 -1.04 -33.44
C ASP A 317 -35.03 0.46 -33.75
N SER A 318 -36.10 1.13 -33.31
CA SER A 318 -36.24 2.59 -33.33
C SER A 318 -35.47 3.31 -32.22
N ASP A 319 -34.82 2.57 -31.29
CA ASP A 319 -34.01 3.19 -30.24
C ASP A 319 -32.81 3.93 -30.86
N THR A 320 -32.64 5.19 -30.48
CA THR A 320 -31.60 6.06 -31.02
C THR A 320 -30.19 5.55 -30.74
N THR A 321 -29.96 4.92 -29.58
CA THR A 321 -28.66 4.34 -29.22
C THR A 321 -28.36 3.16 -30.14
N TRP A 322 -29.34 2.25 -30.29
CA TRP A 322 -29.18 1.10 -31.18
C TRP A 322 -28.96 1.53 -32.64
N LEU A 323 -29.74 2.50 -33.13
CA LEU A 323 -29.59 3.04 -34.49
C LEU A 323 -28.23 3.71 -34.72
N ASN A 324 -27.75 4.53 -33.78
CA ASN A 324 -26.46 5.20 -33.89
C ASN A 324 -25.32 4.19 -34.06
N TRP A 325 -25.33 3.14 -33.25
CA TRP A 325 -24.30 2.09 -33.27
C TRP A 325 -24.44 1.15 -34.47
N TYR A 326 -25.67 0.73 -34.82
CA TYR A 326 -25.93 -0.07 -36.01
C TYR A 326 -25.48 0.66 -37.29
N ASN A 327 -25.87 1.93 -37.46
CA ASN A 327 -25.51 2.71 -38.64
C ASN A 327 -24.01 2.99 -38.77
N ALA A 328 -23.29 3.10 -37.64
CA ALA A 328 -21.84 3.27 -37.64
C ALA A 328 -21.08 1.96 -37.93
N CYS A 329 -21.67 0.81 -37.59
CA CYS A 329 -21.02 -0.51 -37.71
C CYS A 329 -21.45 -1.30 -38.96
N GLN A 330 -22.50 -0.88 -39.68
CA GLN A 330 -22.94 -1.53 -40.91
C GLN A 330 -21.84 -1.60 -41.98
N SER A 331 -22.02 -2.50 -42.95
CA SER A 331 -21.06 -2.66 -44.05
C SER A 331 -20.92 -1.37 -44.86
N LYS A 332 -19.70 -1.04 -45.29
CA LYS A 332 -19.44 0.16 -46.13
C LYS A 332 -20.23 0.12 -47.43
N SER A 333 -20.55 -1.08 -47.93
CA SER A 333 -21.35 -1.30 -49.13
C SER A 333 -22.81 -0.86 -49.02
N ARG A 334 -23.37 -0.78 -47.80
CA ARG A 334 -24.76 -0.37 -47.57
C ARG A 334 -24.92 1.15 -47.37
N VAL A 335 -23.82 1.87 -47.14
CA VAL A 335 -23.85 3.31 -46.90
C VAL A 335 -23.64 4.07 -48.20
N ALA A 336 -24.55 5.00 -48.50
CA ALA A 336 -24.40 5.89 -49.65
C ALA A 336 -23.07 6.68 -49.52
N GLY A 337 -22.15 6.48 -50.47
CA GLY A 337 -20.83 7.11 -50.46
C GLY A 337 -19.73 6.36 -49.70
N GLY A 338 -20.01 5.17 -49.16
CA GLY A 338 -18.99 4.28 -48.56
C GLY A 338 -18.35 4.79 -47.26
N GLN A 339 -18.79 5.93 -46.74
CA GLN A 339 -18.33 6.50 -45.47
C GLN A 339 -19.35 6.23 -44.37
N ARG A 340 -18.93 5.51 -43.33
CA ARG A 340 -19.76 5.22 -42.16
C ARG A 340 -19.79 6.44 -41.24
N PRO A 341 -20.94 6.79 -40.63
CA PRO A 341 -20.95 7.79 -39.57
C PRO A 341 -20.11 7.29 -38.39
N GLY A 342 -19.40 8.20 -37.72
CA GLY A 342 -18.66 7.84 -36.51
C GLY A 342 -19.58 7.72 -35.30
N VAL A 343 -19.17 6.90 -34.34
CA VAL A 343 -19.84 6.79 -33.04
C VAL A 343 -19.38 7.90 -32.10
N ARG A 344 -20.30 8.37 -31.27
CA ARG A 344 -20.08 9.39 -30.25
C ARG A 344 -20.24 8.78 -28.88
N PHE A 345 -19.19 8.80 -28.07
CA PHE A 345 -19.25 8.18 -26.75
C PHE A 345 -18.43 8.94 -25.72
N ARG A 346 -18.83 8.77 -24.47
CA ARG A 346 -18.09 9.19 -23.29
C ARG A 346 -17.49 7.96 -22.61
N LEU A 347 -16.18 7.95 -22.45
CA LEU A 347 -15.46 6.92 -21.70
C LEU A 347 -15.22 7.42 -20.28
N VAL A 348 -15.67 6.66 -19.28
CA VAL A 348 -15.39 6.91 -17.87
C VAL A 348 -14.46 5.81 -17.36
N LEU A 349 -13.25 6.20 -17.00
CA LEU A 349 -12.23 5.30 -16.46
C LEU A 349 -12.23 5.40 -14.93
N THR A 350 -12.15 4.25 -14.27
CA THR A 350 -11.97 4.12 -12.82
C THR A 350 -10.69 3.33 -12.57
N MET A 351 -9.76 3.95 -11.86
CA MET A 351 -8.39 3.49 -11.64
C MET A 351 -8.21 3.13 -10.17
N ASP A 352 -7.82 1.88 -9.91
CA ASP A 352 -7.40 1.40 -8.60
C ASP A 352 -5.87 1.28 -8.63
N ILE A 353 -5.15 2.25 -8.06
CA ILE A 353 -3.68 2.35 -8.12
C ILE A 353 -3.07 1.80 -6.82
N ILE A 354 -2.06 0.93 -6.93
CA ILE A 354 -1.34 0.43 -5.76
C ILE A 354 -0.58 1.57 -5.09
N GLY A 355 -0.78 1.75 -3.78
CA GLY A 355 -0.13 2.79 -2.99
C GLY A 355 -0.93 4.09 -2.86
N LEU A 356 -2.07 4.22 -3.55
CA LEU A 356 -2.99 5.34 -3.38
C LEU A 356 -4.31 4.82 -2.79
N PRO A 357 -4.80 5.38 -1.66
CA PRO A 357 -6.05 4.92 -1.06
C PRO A 357 -7.26 5.40 -1.88
N GLY A 358 -8.18 4.48 -2.16
CA GLY A 358 -9.43 4.76 -2.88
C GLY A 358 -9.35 4.48 -4.38
N SER A 359 -10.44 4.78 -5.07
CA SER A 359 -10.54 4.70 -6.53
C SER A 359 -10.61 6.10 -7.11
N HIS A 360 -9.93 6.31 -8.23
CA HIS A 360 -9.90 7.58 -8.93
C HIS A 360 -10.61 7.45 -10.27
N SER A 361 -11.47 8.39 -10.59
CA SER A 361 -12.18 8.39 -11.87
C SER A 361 -11.79 9.60 -12.70
N ALA A 362 -11.68 9.39 -14.01
CA ALA A 362 -11.65 10.49 -14.96
C ALA A 362 -12.48 10.10 -16.19
N ALA A 363 -12.87 11.09 -16.98
CA ALA A 363 -13.71 10.89 -18.16
C ALA A 363 -13.16 11.65 -19.36
N THR A 364 -13.34 11.06 -20.54
CA THR A 364 -13.07 11.71 -21.84
C THR A 364 -14.26 11.47 -22.77
N GLN A 365 -14.38 12.30 -23.80
CA GLN A 365 -15.45 12.23 -24.79
C GLN A 365 -14.85 12.17 -26.19
N VAL A 366 -15.44 11.34 -27.04
CA VAL A 366 -15.09 11.22 -28.44
C VAL A 366 -16.31 11.52 -29.28
N ASN A 367 -16.17 12.45 -30.20
CA ASN A 367 -17.26 12.92 -31.05
C ASN A 367 -17.29 12.26 -32.43
N ASN A 368 -16.25 11.51 -32.80
CA ASN A 368 -16.20 10.86 -34.11
C ASN A 368 -15.19 9.71 -34.08
N ALA A 369 -15.64 8.53 -33.64
CA ALA A 369 -14.83 7.31 -33.68
C ALA A 369 -15.35 6.36 -34.76
N ASN A 370 -14.44 5.71 -35.48
CA ASN A 370 -14.82 4.62 -36.39
C ASN A 370 -15.28 3.40 -35.59
N CYS A 371 -16.34 2.73 -36.04
CA CYS A 371 -16.74 1.46 -35.43
C CYS A 371 -15.63 0.39 -35.65
N PRO A 372 -15.19 -0.31 -34.59
CA PRO A 372 -14.09 -1.28 -34.64
C PRO A 372 -14.42 -2.57 -35.39
N ILE A 373 -15.71 -2.82 -35.63
CA ILE A 373 -16.21 -3.96 -36.39
C ILE A 373 -16.90 -3.49 -37.68
N GLU A 374 -17.03 -4.40 -38.63
CA GLU A 374 -17.86 -4.21 -39.82
C GLU A 374 -18.82 -5.39 -39.90
N LEU A 375 -20.11 -5.09 -39.94
CA LEU A 375 -21.13 -6.11 -40.07
C LEU A 375 -21.14 -6.67 -41.51
N PRO A 376 -21.44 -7.97 -41.70
CA PRO A 376 -21.56 -8.54 -43.03
C PRO A 376 -22.68 -7.86 -43.81
N SER A 377 -22.61 -7.87 -45.15
CA SER A 377 -23.63 -7.25 -46.01
C SER A 377 -25.04 -7.83 -45.84
N ASN A 378 -25.18 -8.97 -45.16
CA ASN A 378 -26.44 -9.65 -44.87
C ASN A 378 -26.82 -9.57 -43.39
N SER A 379 -26.12 -8.76 -42.59
CA SER A 379 -26.52 -8.51 -41.21
C SER A 379 -27.87 -7.80 -41.20
N VAL A 380 -28.77 -8.33 -40.35
CA VAL A 380 -30.16 -7.93 -40.03
C VAL A 380 -30.77 -6.82 -40.87
#